data_AF-A0A841K3R0-F1
#
_entry.id   AF-A0A841K3R0-F1
#
_cell.length_a   1.000
_cell.length_b   1.000
_cell.length_c   1.000
_cell.angle_alpha   90.00
_cell.angle_beta   90.00
_cell.angle_gamma   90.00
#
_symmetry.space_group_name_H-M   'P 1'
#
loop_
_entity.id
_entity.type
_entity.pdbx_description
1 polymer ?
#
loop_
_entity_poly.entity_id
_entity_poly.type
_entity_poly.pdbx_seq_one_letter_code
_entity_poly.pdbx_strand_id
1 'polypeptide(L)'
;MWAATETFAAMPLPTPSIADAPRRVDYTPNNSAGPFPVPFPVFEGTGDDLAVTLDGVPVTNWTFAGDQIEDFYGSPGCWVNGTITFDAPITGALRIAGRRRPRRVDQFAEGRGVPARDHNLELNRLTATQREIFDRVEDIAAATSDIIPAVTALTAQAQQAASDAAASADDAEDWAVAAEAAAQLLATHALPDGTDFNALDQRGTYILTSETNAPLPGPTNRWVVEVVADPADADRVVQRAYLLVGGAKLELANRRRLAGATWEPWLLGAGQAVDVGYDDSTAFPGATNVQEALEAAADPWASLPLRVPIPVFDHLGGGAPPTDKWYRYVKLSAGETGAGGYNQGVLANESVSGSAPLITATAEIDLPSSPIHGQTIHLINTERRFIRAGASGTTQDDAVQDHTHSQPRDNVYGGGAAGVTQFFWSSQNSSTGGVNSGRVANETRPRNIGATYFMRIR
;
A
#
# COMPACT_ATOMS: atom_id res chain seq x y z
N MET A 1 5.47 102.70 -15.64
CA MET A 1 5.58 102.04 -14.32
C MET A 1 4.20 102.19 -13.67
N TRP A 2 3.40 101.17 -13.37
CA TRP A 2 3.66 99.77 -13.02
C TRP A 2 2.93 98.80 -13.95
N ALA A 3 3.60 97.71 -14.32
CA ALA A 3 2.93 96.51 -14.84
C ALA A 3 2.58 95.63 -13.63
N ALA A 4 1.28 95.45 -13.35
CA ALA A 4 0.83 94.45 -12.40
C ALA A 4 0.92 93.08 -13.08
N THR A 5 1.86 92.27 -12.64
CA THR A 5 1.93 90.85 -13.00
C THR A 5 0.83 90.13 -12.23
N GLU A 6 -0.34 89.92 -12.85
CA GLU A 6 -1.32 88.96 -12.33
C GLU A 6 -0.72 87.57 -12.46
N THR A 7 -0.20 87.05 -11.36
CA THR A 7 0.09 85.62 -11.22
C THR A 7 -1.24 84.89 -11.25
N PHE A 8 -1.61 84.31 -12.39
CA PHE A 8 -2.63 83.26 -12.44
C PHE A 8 -2.21 82.17 -11.46
N ALA A 9 -2.96 82.01 -10.37
CA ALA A 9 -2.78 80.89 -9.46
C ALA A 9 -2.88 79.61 -10.30
N ALA A 10 -1.82 78.80 -10.28
CA ALA A 10 -1.80 77.53 -10.97
C ALA A 10 -3.04 76.72 -10.55
N MET A 11 -3.78 76.20 -11.53
CA MET A 11 -4.92 75.32 -11.22
C MET A 11 -4.41 74.16 -10.36
N PRO A 12 -5.00 73.92 -9.18
CA PRO A 12 -4.56 72.84 -8.32
C PRO A 12 -4.76 71.50 -9.04
N LEU A 13 -3.84 70.55 -8.80
CA LEU A 13 -3.88 69.22 -9.42
C LEU A 13 -5.25 68.56 -9.19
N PRO A 14 -5.83 67.92 -10.22
CA PRO A 14 -7.12 67.24 -10.08
C PRO A 14 -7.01 66.13 -9.02
N THR A 15 -8.08 65.91 -8.26
CA THR A 15 -8.14 64.80 -7.31
C THR A 15 -7.93 63.48 -8.07
N PRO A 16 -6.96 62.64 -7.68
CA PRO A 16 -6.64 61.42 -8.41
C PRO A 16 -7.78 60.42 -8.28
N SER A 17 -8.06 59.67 -9.34
CA SER A 17 -8.97 58.52 -9.25
C SER A 17 -8.24 57.34 -8.61
N ILE A 18 -8.96 56.52 -7.83
CA ILE A 18 -8.42 55.26 -7.30
C ILE A 18 -8.66 54.17 -8.34
N ALA A 19 -7.61 53.79 -9.06
CA ALA A 19 -7.64 52.74 -10.08
C ALA A 19 -8.15 51.41 -9.53
N ASP A 20 -8.88 50.65 -10.36
CA ASP A 20 -9.40 49.33 -10.03
C ASP A 20 -8.31 48.24 -10.09
N ALA A 21 -7.35 48.37 -9.20
CA ALA A 21 -6.23 47.46 -9.04
C ALA A 21 -5.83 47.37 -7.56
N PRO A 22 -5.16 46.27 -7.15
CA PRO A 22 -4.60 46.16 -5.81
C PRO A 22 -3.68 47.33 -5.51
N ARG A 23 -3.75 47.88 -4.29
CA ARG A 23 -2.79 48.90 -3.82
C ARG A 23 -1.49 48.21 -3.39
N ARG A 24 -0.85 47.52 -4.33
CA ARG A 24 0.38 46.75 -4.14
C ARG A 24 1.26 46.84 -5.38
N VAL A 25 2.56 46.84 -5.15
CA VAL A 25 3.58 46.66 -6.19
C VAL A 25 4.73 45.82 -5.64
N ASP A 26 5.27 44.96 -6.50
CA ASP A 26 6.39 44.07 -6.20
C ASP A 26 7.61 44.45 -7.06
N TYR A 27 8.79 44.40 -6.46
CA TYR A 27 10.08 44.71 -7.08
C TYR A 27 11.11 43.64 -6.71
N THR A 28 12.11 43.47 -7.57
CA THR A 28 13.27 42.57 -7.34
C THR A 28 14.57 43.37 -7.36
N PRO A 29 14.80 44.27 -6.38
CA PRO A 29 16.04 45.02 -6.30
C PRO A 29 17.26 44.10 -6.24
N ASN A 30 18.32 44.51 -6.95
CA ASN A 30 19.63 43.91 -6.86
C ASN A 30 20.64 45.00 -6.49
N ASN A 31 21.04 45.01 -5.22
CA ASN A 31 21.94 46.01 -4.65
C ASN A 31 21.53 47.46 -4.97
N SER A 32 20.26 47.79 -4.74
CA SER A 32 19.70 49.13 -5.02
C SER A 32 18.97 49.68 -3.80
N ALA A 33 19.10 50.98 -3.54
CA ALA A 33 18.40 51.68 -2.47
C ALA A 33 17.09 52.35 -2.95
N GLY A 34 16.79 52.32 -4.25
CA GLY A 34 15.68 53.05 -4.86
C GLY A 34 16.15 54.21 -5.76
N PRO A 35 15.24 55.10 -6.19
CA PRO A 35 13.84 55.19 -5.77
C PRO A 35 12.96 54.06 -6.34
N PHE A 36 12.10 53.48 -5.51
CA PHE A 36 11.10 52.50 -5.90
C PHE A 36 9.73 53.18 -6.05
N PRO A 37 9.13 53.22 -7.25
CA PRO A 37 7.85 53.89 -7.45
C PRO A 37 6.69 53.26 -6.67
N VAL A 38 5.77 54.10 -6.21
CA VAL A 38 4.49 53.73 -5.59
C VAL A 38 3.39 54.15 -6.57
N PRO A 39 2.86 53.22 -7.39
CA PRO A 39 1.98 53.55 -8.52
C PRO A 39 0.53 53.85 -8.11
N PHE A 40 0.27 54.06 -6.83
CA PHE A 40 -1.06 54.35 -6.29
C PHE A 40 -0.99 55.54 -5.32
N PRO A 41 -2.08 56.33 -5.19
CA PRO A 41 -2.12 57.46 -4.26
C PRO A 41 -1.88 57.01 -2.82
N VAL A 42 -1.19 57.82 -2.02
CA VAL A 42 -0.96 57.63 -0.58
C VAL A 42 -1.68 58.76 0.17
N PHE A 43 -2.27 58.49 1.33
CA PHE A 43 -3.11 59.46 2.05
C PHE A 43 -2.49 59.94 3.36
N GLU A 44 -1.18 59.75 3.50
CA GLU A 44 -0.35 60.20 4.61
C GLU A 44 1.07 60.49 4.11
N GLY A 45 1.62 61.66 4.43
CA GLY A 45 2.86 62.17 3.83
C GLY A 45 4.15 61.55 4.36
N THR A 46 4.09 60.82 5.49
CA THR A 46 5.22 60.07 6.05
C THR A 46 5.35 58.67 5.44
N GLY A 47 4.32 58.20 4.72
CA GLY A 47 4.24 56.82 4.24
C GLY A 47 3.75 55.83 5.29
N ASP A 48 3.32 56.25 6.49
CA ASP A 48 2.77 55.36 7.54
C ASP A 48 1.55 54.53 7.07
N ASP A 49 0.90 54.97 5.98
CA ASP A 49 -0.13 54.26 5.23
C ASP A 49 0.42 53.15 4.31
N LEU A 50 1.70 52.79 4.40
CA LEU A 50 2.36 51.77 3.59
C LEU A 50 2.89 50.63 4.47
N ALA A 51 2.81 49.42 3.94
CA ALA A 51 3.52 48.25 4.41
C ALA A 51 4.60 47.89 3.40
N VAL A 52 5.84 47.93 3.83
CA VAL A 52 6.99 47.54 3.02
C VAL A 52 7.57 46.27 3.61
N THR A 53 7.68 45.22 2.80
CA THR A 53 8.29 43.95 3.21
C THR A 53 9.41 43.57 2.26
N LEU A 54 10.51 43.06 2.80
CA LEU A 54 11.61 42.46 2.05
C LEU A 54 11.66 40.97 2.39
N ASP A 55 11.55 40.10 1.37
CA ASP A 55 11.47 38.65 1.53
C ASP A 55 10.38 38.22 2.54
N GLY A 56 9.26 38.94 2.54
CA GLY A 56 8.12 38.71 3.44
C GLY A 56 8.26 39.32 4.85
N VAL A 57 9.41 39.91 5.19
CA VAL A 57 9.67 40.53 6.51
C VAL A 57 9.42 42.04 6.45
N PRO A 58 8.63 42.62 7.38
CA PRO A 58 8.44 44.07 7.45
C PRO A 58 9.74 44.84 7.67
N VAL A 59 9.95 45.90 6.90
CA VAL A 59 11.12 46.79 6.99
C VAL A 59 10.69 48.23 7.22
N THR A 60 11.51 49.01 7.93
CA THR A 60 11.19 50.40 8.35
C THR A 60 12.28 51.41 8.02
N ASN A 61 13.43 50.97 7.49
CA ASN A 61 14.59 51.78 7.13
C ASN A 61 14.44 52.40 5.73
N TRP A 62 13.34 53.12 5.54
CA TRP A 62 13.00 53.76 4.27
C TRP A 62 12.27 55.08 4.50
N THR A 63 12.30 55.93 3.48
CA THR A 63 11.63 57.23 3.45
C THR A 63 10.68 57.29 2.25
N PHE A 64 9.54 57.96 2.43
CA PHE A 64 8.57 58.21 1.38
C PHE A 64 8.68 59.66 0.88
N ALA A 65 8.63 59.84 -0.44
CA ALA A 65 8.51 61.14 -1.07
C ALA A 65 7.46 61.07 -2.18
N GLY A 66 6.65 62.11 -2.34
CA GLY A 66 5.65 62.18 -3.40
C GLY A 66 5.11 63.60 -3.58
N ASP A 67 4.43 63.82 -4.69
CA ASP A 67 3.82 65.11 -5.02
C ASP A 67 2.52 65.28 -4.21
N GLN A 68 2.48 66.32 -3.36
CA GLN A 68 1.31 66.61 -2.55
C GLN A 68 0.18 67.21 -3.42
N ILE A 69 -1.01 66.64 -3.27
CA ILE A 69 -2.27 67.19 -3.73
C ILE A 69 -3.01 67.70 -2.50
N GLU A 70 -3.16 69.02 -2.42
CA GLU A 70 -3.89 69.70 -1.37
C GLU A 70 -5.40 69.45 -1.46
N ASP A 71 -6.11 69.58 -0.35
CA ASP A 71 -7.57 69.69 -0.31
C ASP A 71 -8.04 71.05 -0.89
N PHE A 72 -9.32 71.39 -0.77
CA PHE A 72 -9.79 72.70 -1.23
C PHE A 72 -9.27 73.88 -0.37
N TYR A 73 -8.92 73.63 0.89
CA TYR A 73 -8.51 74.63 1.87
C TYR A 73 -6.98 74.73 2.04
N GLY A 74 -6.20 74.01 1.23
CA GLY A 74 -4.73 74.03 1.25
C GLY A 74 -4.10 73.03 2.24
N SER A 75 -4.87 72.17 2.90
CA SER A 75 -4.33 71.11 3.76
C SER A 75 -3.82 69.94 2.93
N PRO A 76 -2.84 69.16 3.40
CA PRO A 76 -2.38 67.95 2.71
C PRO A 76 -3.50 66.91 2.56
N GLY A 77 -3.93 66.64 1.33
CA GLY A 77 -5.04 65.73 1.03
C GLY A 77 -4.59 64.31 0.67
N CYS A 78 -3.72 64.20 -0.34
CA CYS A 78 -3.10 62.95 -0.77
C CYS A 78 -1.74 63.20 -1.46
N TRP A 79 -0.95 62.15 -1.65
CA TRP A 79 0.34 62.17 -2.31
C TRP A 79 0.30 61.23 -3.52
N VAL A 80 0.76 61.72 -4.67
CA VAL A 80 0.86 60.96 -5.93
C VAL A 80 2.31 60.89 -6.39
N ASN A 81 2.60 60.06 -7.41
CA ASN A 81 3.97 59.82 -7.90
C ASN A 81 4.92 59.46 -6.76
N GLY A 82 4.42 58.71 -5.78
CA GLY A 82 5.16 58.35 -4.59
C GLY A 82 6.39 57.51 -4.94
N THR A 83 7.44 57.65 -4.15
CA THR A 83 8.64 56.81 -4.24
C THR A 83 9.11 56.46 -2.83
N ILE A 84 9.64 55.25 -2.69
CA ILE A 84 10.31 54.80 -1.47
C ILE A 84 11.80 54.70 -1.73
N THR A 85 12.61 55.23 -0.81
CA THR A 85 14.08 55.10 -0.84
C THR A 85 14.56 54.53 0.49
N PHE A 86 15.43 53.52 0.44
CA PHE A 86 16.02 52.88 1.60
C PHE A 86 17.30 53.58 2.04
N ASP A 87 17.62 53.50 3.33
CA ASP A 87 18.86 54.08 3.89
C ASP A 87 20.13 53.35 3.41
N ALA A 88 19.99 52.09 2.97
CA ALA A 88 21.06 51.26 2.44
C ALA A 88 20.56 50.42 1.25
N PRO A 89 21.46 50.00 0.33
CA PRO A 89 21.09 49.12 -0.78
C PRO A 89 20.50 47.79 -0.29
N ILE A 90 19.41 47.34 -0.92
CA ILE A 90 18.75 46.07 -0.62
C ILE A 90 18.82 45.11 -1.81
N THR A 91 18.72 43.82 -1.52
CA THR A 91 18.57 42.74 -2.51
C THR A 91 17.51 41.79 -2.00
N GLY A 92 16.58 41.36 -2.84
CA GLY A 92 15.52 40.42 -2.46
C GLY A 92 14.16 40.77 -3.09
N ALA A 93 13.11 40.09 -2.65
CA ALA A 93 11.73 40.37 -3.07
C ALA A 93 11.16 41.51 -2.23
N LEU A 94 11.14 42.71 -2.80
CA LEU A 94 10.53 43.89 -2.19
C LEU A 94 9.06 43.97 -2.55
N ARG A 95 8.18 44.09 -1.55
CA ARG A 95 6.75 44.34 -1.74
C ARG A 95 6.36 45.62 -1.02
N ILE A 96 5.68 46.52 -1.71
CA ILE A 96 5.11 47.75 -1.17
C ILE A 96 3.59 47.65 -1.31
N ALA A 97 2.87 47.73 -0.20
CA ALA A 97 1.42 47.65 -0.18
C ALA A 97 0.81 48.79 0.64
N GLY A 98 -0.42 49.17 0.32
CA GLY A 98 -1.23 50.05 1.17
C GLY A 98 -1.57 49.36 2.51
N ARG A 99 -1.50 50.12 3.59
CA ARG A 99 -1.85 49.71 4.95
C ARG A 99 -2.41 50.89 5.75
N ARG A 100 -3.44 51.53 5.20
CA ARG A 100 -4.15 52.58 5.90
C ARG A 100 -4.97 51.99 7.05
N ARG A 101 -4.81 52.55 8.25
CA ARG A 101 -5.66 52.19 9.39
C ARG A 101 -7.06 52.78 9.20
N PRO A 102 -8.15 52.05 9.51
CA PRO A 102 -9.50 52.62 9.50
C PRO A 102 -9.61 53.74 10.55
N ARG A 103 -9.55 54.99 10.09
CA ARG A 103 -9.69 56.19 10.92
C ARG A 103 -10.26 57.33 10.08
N ARG A 104 -11.16 58.11 10.68
CA ARG A 104 -11.65 59.35 10.08
C ARG A 104 -10.66 60.47 10.42
N VAL A 105 -9.99 61.01 9.41
CA VAL A 105 -9.05 62.13 9.55
C VAL A 105 -9.67 63.47 9.16
N ASP A 106 -10.67 63.44 8.29
CA ASP A 106 -11.34 64.65 7.83
C ASP A 106 -12.60 64.92 8.65
N GLN A 107 -12.78 66.17 9.05
CA GLN A 107 -14.03 66.66 9.62
C GLN A 107 -14.44 67.92 8.86
N PHE A 108 -15.57 67.84 8.16
CA PHE A 108 -16.12 69.01 7.48
C PHE A 108 -16.55 70.04 8.53
N ALA A 109 -16.11 71.28 8.37
CA ALA A 109 -16.49 72.34 9.28
C ALA A 109 -17.99 72.64 9.14
N GLU A 110 -18.67 72.81 10.27
CA GLU A 110 -20.08 73.12 10.33
C GLU A 110 -20.34 74.58 9.92
N GLY A 111 -21.49 74.86 9.30
CA GLY A 111 -21.90 76.21 8.92
C GLY A 111 -21.29 76.76 7.61
N ARG A 112 -20.59 75.93 6.82
CA ARG A 112 -20.07 76.29 5.48
C ARG A 112 -20.38 75.20 4.44
N GLY A 113 -20.29 75.56 3.16
CA GLY A 113 -20.41 74.58 2.06
C GLY A 113 -19.22 73.62 2.02
N VAL A 114 -19.47 72.36 1.63
CA VAL A 114 -18.42 71.35 1.44
C VAL A 114 -18.04 71.27 -0.04
N PRO A 115 -16.79 71.58 -0.40
CA PRO A 115 -16.31 71.47 -1.77
C PRO A 115 -16.36 70.03 -2.30
N ALA A 116 -16.71 69.85 -3.58
CA ALA A 116 -16.71 68.53 -4.23
C ALA A 116 -15.33 67.83 -4.16
N ARG A 117 -14.24 68.62 -4.12
CA ARG A 117 -12.87 68.12 -3.96
C ARG A 117 -12.68 67.35 -2.65
N ASP A 118 -13.18 67.91 -1.55
CA ASP A 118 -13.04 67.34 -0.22
C ASP A 118 -13.90 66.07 -0.08
N HIS A 119 -15.11 66.06 -0.67
CA HIS A 119 -15.91 64.84 -0.78
C HIS A 119 -15.20 63.74 -1.56
N ASN A 120 -14.61 64.07 -2.72
CA ASN A 120 -13.88 63.09 -3.53
C ASN A 120 -12.66 62.53 -2.81
N LEU A 121 -11.94 63.35 -2.04
CA LEU A 121 -10.81 62.89 -1.23
C LEU A 121 -11.24 61.89 -0.16
N GLU A 122 -12.31 62.20 0.59
CA GLU A 122 -12.78 61.27 1.62
C GLU A 122 -13.33 59.97 1.05
N LEU A 123 -14.09 60.04 -0.06
CA LEU A 123 -14.54 58.84 -0.78
C LEU A 123 -13.36 58.00 -1.25
N ASN A 124 -12.32 58.62 -1.81
CA ASN A 124 -11.11 57.92 -2.21
C ASN A 124 -10.41 57.23 -1.04
N ARG A 125 -10.33 57.86 0.14
CA ARG A 125 -9.76 57.25 1.35
C ARG A 125 -10.57 56.05 1.83
N LEU A 126 -11.89 56.15 1.82
CA LEU A 126 -12.79 55.05 2.17
C LEU A 126 -12.65 53.88 1.20
N THR A 127 -12.72 54.15 -0.11
CA THR A 127 -12.53 53.13 -1.15
C THR A 127 -11.17 52.45 -1.03
N ALA A 128 -10.11 53.21 -0.79
CA ALA A 128 -8.77 52.67 -0.64
C ALA A 128 -8.63 51.76 0.60
N THR A 129 -9.23 52.15 1.73
CA THR A 129 -9.26 51.31 2.94
C THR A 129 -10.06 50.02 2.70
N GLN A 130 -11.19 50.09 2.01
CA GLN A 130 -12.01 48.93 1.68
C GLN A 130 -11.27 47.95 0.74
N ARG A 131 -10.56 48.46 -0.26
CA ARG A 131 -9.74 47.64 -1.17
C ARG A 131 -8.63 46.91 -0.43
N GLU A 132 -7.91 47.58 0.45
CA GLU A 132 -6.86 46.95 1.26
C GLU A 132 -7.39 45.83 2.16
N ILE A 133 -8.58 46.02 2.75
CA ILE A 133 -9.24 44.98 3.54
C ILE A 133 -9.58 43.78 2.65
N PHE A 134 -10.17 44.02 1.49
CA PHE A 134 -10.51 42.97 0.53
C PHE A 134 -9.27 42.18 0.09
N ASP A 135 -8.22 42.87 -0.39
CA ASP A 135 -6.98 42.24 -0.84
C ASP A 135 -6.30 41.43 0.28
N ARG A 136 -6.34 41.92 1.52
CA ARG A 136 -5.78 41.18 2.67
C ARG A 136 -6.59 39.93 3.00
N VAL A 137 -7.92 39.98 2.88
CA VAL A 137 -8.77 38.80 3.10
C VAL A 137 -8.49 37.74 2.03
N GLU A 138 -8.35 38.14 0.77
CA GLU A 138 -7.97 37.24 -0.33
C GLU A 138 -6.57 36.64 -0.12
N ASP A 139 -5.58 37.45 0.29
CA ASP A 139 -4.24 36.96 0.63
C ASP A 139 -4.27 35.93 1.77
N ILE A 140 -5.10 36.16 2.81
CA ILE A 140 -5.27 35.20 3.92
C ILE A 140 -5.96 33.92 3.41
N ALA A 141 -7.01 34.05 2.60
CA ALA A 141 -7.72 32.90 2.05
C ALA A 141 -6.79 32.04 1.17
N ALA A 142 -5.97 32.67 0.34
CA ALA A 142 -4.97 31.98 -0.47
C ALA A 142 -3.88 31.33 0.39
N ALA A 143 -3.38 32.02 1.43
CA ALA A 143 -2.36 31.46 2.33
C ALA A 143 -2.89 30.29 3.19
N THR A 144 -4.19 30.21 3.42
CA THR A 144 -4.81 29.20 4.29
C THR A 144 -5.55 28.09 3.53
N SER A 145 -5.63 28.15 2.19
CA SER A 145 -6.36 27.17 1.36
C SER A 145 -5.88 25.73 1.57
N ASP A 146 -4.57 25.56 1.78
CA ASP A 146 -3.94 24.24 1.82
C ASP A 146 -3.91 23.64 3.23
N ILE A 147 -4.26 24.42 4.25
CA ILE A 147 -4.23 23.98 5.65
C ILE A 147 -5.29 22.92 5.90
N ILE A 148 -6.52 23.11 5.40
CA ILE A 148 -7.62 22.16 5.62
C ILE A 148 -7.29 20.79 4.99
N PRO A 149 -6.90 20.70 3.70
CA PRO A 149 -6.47 19.43 3.11
C PRO A 149 -5.31 18.76 3.87
N ALA A 150 -4.30 19.53 4.28
CA ALA A 150 -3.14 18.99 5.00
C ALA A 150 -3.55 18.37 6.35
N VAL A 151 -4.38 19.06 7.12
CA VAL A 151 -4.89 18.57 8.41
C VAL A 151 -5.77 17.33 8.22
N THR A 152 -6.61 17.30 7.18
CA THR A 152 -7.41 16.11 6.85
C THR A 152 -6.52 14.91 6.51
N ALA A 153 -5.48 15.10 5.70
CA ALA A 153 -4.55 14.04 5.33
C ALA A 153 -3.79 13.48 6.54
N LEU A 154 -3.28 14.36 7.41
CA LEU A 154 -2.62 14.00 8.67
C LEU A 154 -3.55 13.19 9.58
N THR A 155 -4.82 13.58 9.67
CA THR A 155 -5.82 12.88 10.48
C THR A 155 -6.07 11.47 9.96
N ALA A 156 -6.20 11.30 8.63
CA ALA A 156 -6.36 9.98 8.01
C ALA A 156 -5.13 9.09 8.23
N GLN A 157 -3.92 9.64 8.11
CA GLN A 157 -2.69 8.90 8.34
C GLN A 157 -2.58 8.43 9.81
N ALA A 158 -2.96 9.28 10.76
CA ALA A 158 -2.96 8.92 12.18
C ALA A 158 -3.98 7.81 12.50
N GLN A 159 -5.17 7.85 11.88
CA GLN A 159 -6.17 6.81 12.02
C GLN A 159 -5.69 5.47 11.46
N GLN A 160 -5.06 5.46 10.28
CA GLN A 160 -4.50 4.25 9.70
C GLN A 160 -3.41 3.65 10.59
N ALA A 161 -2.47 4.47 11.09
CA ALA A 161 -1.42 4.00 11.97
C ALA A 161 -1.96 3.39 13.27
N ALA A 162 -3.06 3.91 13.81
CA ALA A 162 -3.72 3.33 14.98
C ALA A 162 -4.35 1.97 14.67
N SER A 163 -4.98 1.80 13.49
CA SER A 163 -5.53 0.52 13.04
C SER A 163 -4.43 -0.52 12.80
N ASP A 164 -3.33 -0.14 12.16
CA ASP A 164 -2.19 -1.03 11.90
C ASP A 164 -1.53 -1.50 13.21
N ALA A 165 -1.44 -0.61 14.20
CA ALA A 165 -0.91 -0.94 15.52
C ALA A 165 -1.82 -1.92 16.29
N ALA A 166 -3.14 -1.79 16.17
CA ALA A 166 -4.09 -2.74 16.77
C ALA A 166 -3.96 -4.13 16.13
N ALA A 167 -3.94 -4.20 14.80
CA ALA A 167 -3.75 -5.48 14.09
C ALA A 167 -2.43 -6.16 14.45
N SER A 168 -1.35 -5.37 14.58
CA SER A 168 -0.04 -5.90 15.01
C SER A 168 -0.05 -6.44 16.45
N ALA A 169 -0.90 -5.90 17.32
CA ALA A 169 -1.06 -6.38 18.68
C ALA A 169 -1.84 -7.70 18.72
N ASP A 170 -2.92 -7.80 17.94
CA ASP A 170 -3.70 -9.04 17.79
C ASP A 170 -2.82 -10.17 17.22
N ASP A 171 -2.05 -9.88 16.16
CA ASP A 171 -1.09 -10.84 15.60
C ASP A 171 -0.09 -11.31 16.67
N ALA A 172 0.47 -10.39 17.46
CA ALA A 172 1.44 -10.73 18.49
C ALA A 172 0.85 -11.64 19.59
N GLU A 173 -0.42 -11.49 19.93
CA GLU A 173 -1.14 -12.36 20.86
C GLU A 173 -1.27 -13.78 20.26
N ASP A 174 -1.68 -13.90 19.00
CA ASP A 174 -1.78 -15.18 18.30
C ASP A 174 -0.41 -15.90 18.21
N TRP A 175 0.66 -15.15 17.90
CA TRP A 175 2.03 -15.69 17.89
C TRP A 175 2.49 -16.15 19.28
N ALA A 176 2.10 -15.44 20.36
CA ALA A 176 2.44 -15.83 21.72
C ALA A 176 1.75 -17.15 22.12
N VAL A 177 0.47 -17.31 21.78
CA VAL A 177 -0.28 -18.57 21.99
C VAL A 177 0.35 -19.71 21.21
N ALA A 178 0.70 -19.49 19.94
CA ALA A 178 1.36 -20.49 19.11
C ALA A 178 2.74 -20.89 19.67
N ALA A 179 3.51 -19.93 20.18
CA ALA A 179 4.80 -20.18 20.81
C ALA A 179 4.67 -20.99 22.10
N GLU A 180 3.65 -20.72 22.93
CA GLU A 180 3.36 -21.50 24.12
C GLU A 180 2.97 -22.94 23.77
N ALA A 181 2.11 -23.13 22.76
CA ALA A 181 1.75 -24.45 22.27
C ALA A 181 2.98 -25.23 21.72
N ALA A 182 3.87 -24.56 20.98
CA ALA A 182 5.10 -25.18 20.48
C ALA A 182 6.06 -25.56 21.62
N ALA A 183 6.16 -24.75 22.67
CA ALA A 183 6.97 -25.06 23.86
C ALA A 183 6.44 -26.28 24.61
N GLN A 184 5.11 -26.40 24.76
CA GLN A 184 4.47 -27.58 25.36
C GLN A 184 4.71 -28.85 24.52
N LEU A 185 4.70 -28.70 23.19
CA LEU A 185 4.93 -29.81 22.27
C LEU A 185 6.36 -30.33 22.31
N LEU A 186 7.36 -29.44 22.39
CA LEU A 186 8.77 -29.81 22.51
C LEU A 186 9.06 -30.58 23.82
N ALA A 187 8.25 -30.36 24.86
CA ALA A 187 8.32 -31.05 26.14
C ALA A 187 7.56 -32.40 26.17
N THR A 188 6.91 -32.78 25.07
CA THR A 188 6.15 -34.03 24.96
C THR A 188 6.98 -35.11 24.26
N HIS A 189 7.23 -36.22 24.95
CA HIS A 189 8.04 -37.33 24.45
C HIS A 189 7.18 -38.60 24.26
N ALA A 190 6.97 -39.00 23.01
CA ALA A 190 6.42 -40.31 22.70
C ALA A 190 7.49 -41.38 22.94
N LEU A 191 7.20 -42.33 23.83
CA LEU A 191 8.13 -43.39 24.18
C LEU A 191 7.66 -44.74 23.63
N PRO A 192 8.57 -45.70 23.41
CA PRO A 192 8.20 -47.03 22.94
C PRO A 192 7.19 -47.72 23.85
N ASP A 193 6.30 -48.53 23.27
CA ASP A 193 5.39 -49.36 24.04
C ASP A 193 6.16 -50.33 24.96
N GLY A 194 5.65 -50.54 26.17
CA GLY A 194 6.27 -51.35 27.22
C GLY A 194 7.32 -50.62 28.07
N THR A 195 7.58 -49.32 27.83
CA THR A 195 8.50 -48.52 28.66
C THR A 195 8.10 -48.54 30.13
N ASP A 196 9.05 -48.79 31.03
CA ASP A 196 8.82 -48.82 32.48
C ASP A 196 8.54 -47.41 33.03
N PHE A 197 7.46 -47.24 33.78
CA PHE A 197 7.13 -45.98 34.44
C PHE A 197 8.23 -45.50 35.40
N ASN A 198 9.01 -46.41 35.97
CA ASN A 198 10.12 -46.06 36.87
C ASN A 198 11.30 -45.42 36.13
N ALA A 199 11.41 -45.62 34.81
CA ALA A 199 12.44 -45.02 33.98
C ALA A 199 12.14 -43.55 33.60
N LEU A 200 10.93 -43.07 33.90
CA LEU A 200 10.50 -41.70 33.60
C LEU A 200 10.85 -40.77 34.77
N ASP A 201 12.10 -40.33 34.84
CA ASP A 201 12.61 -39.51 35.94
C ASP A 201 13.05 -38.09 35.55
N GLN A 202 13.04 -37.80 34.25
CA GLN A 202 13.26 -36.47 33.72
C GLN A 202 11.95 -35.69 33.66
N ARG A 203 12.04 -34.36 33.80
CA ARG A 203 10.86 -33.49 33.72
C ARG A 203 10.33 -33.46 32.29
N GLY A 204 9.02 -33.59 32.14
CA GLY A 204 8.38 -33.60 30.83
C GLY A 204 7.05 -34.32 30.84
N THR A 205 6.39 -34.31 29.68
CA THR A 205 5.14 -35.03 29.45
C THR A 205 5.43 -36.23 28.55
N TYR A 206 5.01 -37.41 28.97
CA TYR A 206 5.28 -38.67 28.28
C TYR A 206 3.98 -39.34 27.86
N ILE A 207 3.95 -39.88 26.65
CA ILE A 207 2.83 -40.68 26.16
C ILE A 207 3.36 -42.07 25.84
N LEU A 208 2.76 -43.09 26.46
CA LEU A 208 3.17 -44.48 26.30
C LEU A 208 2.02 -45.45 26.54
N THR A 209 2.13 -46.64 25.95
CA THR A 209 1.31 -47.81 26.29
C THR A 209 2.19 -48.77 27.09
N SER A 210 1.95 -48.94 28.39
CA SER A 210 2.77 -49.81 29.23
C SER A 210 2.02 -50.30 30.46
N GLU A 211 2.34 -51.52 30.87
CA GLU A 211 1.86 -52.13 32.11
C GLU A 211 2.93 -52.19 33.20
N THR A 212 4.20 -52.01 32.83
CA THR A 212 5.34 -52.20 33.72
C THR A 212 5.39 -51.07 34.76
N ASN A 213 5.09 -51.41 36.02
CA ASN A 213 4.93 -50.48 37.15
C ASN A 213 3.85 -49.40 36.92
N ALA A 214 2.88 -49.66 36.05
CA ALA A 214 1.74 -48.77 35.84
C ALA A 214 0.87 -48.69 37.11
N PRO A 215 0.15 -47.57 37.35
CA PRO A 215 -0.73 -47.43 38.52
C PRO A 215 -1.87 -48.45 38.53
N LEU A 216 -2.39 -48.76 37.34
CA LEU A 216 -3.44 -49.77 37.12
C LEU A 216 -3.05 -50.62 35.90
N PRO A 217 -2.76 -51.91 36.07
CA PRO A 217 -2.47 -52.80 34.95
C PRO A 217 -3.73 -53.00 34.09
N GLY A 218 -3.57 -52.97 32.77
CA GLY A 218 -4.63 -53.13 31.77
C GLY A 218 -4.01 -53.15 30.36
N PRO A 219 -4.22 -54.22 29.56
CA PRO A 219 -3.32 -54.58 28.45
C PRO A 219 -3.35 -53.63 27.26
N THR A 220 -4.25 -52.64 27.29
CA THR A 220 -4.46 -51.65 26.24
C THR A 220 -4.51 -50.23 26.79
N ASN A 221 -4.10 -50.02 28.06
CA ASN A 221 -4.17 -48.72 28.69
C ASN A 221 -3.12 -47.78 28.10
N ARG A 222 -3.58 -46.69 27.48
CA ARG A 222 -2.72 -45.60 27.01
C ARG A 222 -2.62 -44.55 28.12
N TRP A 223 -1.40 -44.22 28.49
CA TRP A 223 -1.11 -43.32 29.60
C TRP A 223 -0.48 -42.03 29.11
N VAL A 224 -0.90 -40.92 29.73
CA VAL A 224 -0.13 -39.68 29.76
C VAL A 224 0.49 -39.57 31.13
N VAL A 225 1.80 -39.36 31.16
CA VAL A 225 2.57 -39.29 32.40
C VAL A 225 3.29 -37.96 32.44
N GLU A 226 3.00 -37.15 33.44
CA GLU A 226 3.64 -35.87 33.65
C GLU A 226 4.64 -36.01 34.80
N VAL A 227 5.90 -35.67 34.53
CA VAL A 227 6.95 -35.63 35.55
C VAL A 227 7.27 -34.17 35.82
N VAL A 228 6.88 -33.70 36.99
CA VAL A 228 6.99 -32.30 37.42
C VAL A 228 7.94 -32.16 38.59
N ALA A 229 8.43 -30.95 38.82
CA ALA A 229 9.20 -30.64 40.03
C ALA A 229 8.35 -30.90 41.28
N ASP A 230 8.96 -31.47 42.32
CA ASP A 230 8.29 -31.63 43.60
C ASP A 230 8.17 -30.26 44.32
N PRO A 231 6.95 -29.80 44.63
CA PRO A 231 6.76 -28.51 45.30
C PRO A 231 7.33 -28.45 46.72
N ALA A 232 7.61 -29.59 47.35
CA ALA A 232 8.20 -29.65 48.69
C ALA A 232 9.73 -29.77 48.68
N ASP A 233 10.34 -30.13 47.55
CA ASP A 233 11.78 -30.36 47.41
C ASP A 233 12.21 -30.15 45.94
N ALA A 234 12.91 -29.05 45.65
CA ALA A 234 13.23 -28.63 44.28
C ALA A 234 14.13 -29.62 43.52
N ASP A 235 14.86 -30.48 44.24
CA ASP A 235 15.77 -31.48 43.68
C ASP A 235 15.07 -32.83 43.40
N ARG A 236 13.77 -32.94 43.69
CA ARG A 236 12.96 -34.14 43.45
C ARG A 236 11.90 -33.91 42.39
N VAL A 237 11.32 -35.02 41.92
CA VAL A 237 10.26 -35.04 40.93
C VAL A 237 9.05 -35.82 41.43
N VAL A 238 7.88 -35.38 40.99
CA VAL A 238 6.60 -36.06 41.17
C VAL A 238 6.12 -36.53 39.82
N GLN A 239 5.68 -37.78 39.76
CA GLN A 239 5.08 -38.37 38.58
C GLN A 239 3.56 -38.41 38.77
N ARG A 240 2.82 -37.90 37.79
CA ARG A 240 1.36 -37.94 37.72
C ARG A 240 0.95 -38.75 36.49
N ALA A 241 0.07 -39.72 36.67
CA ALA A 241 -0.37 -40.62 35.62
C ALA A 241 -1.86 -40.40 35.34
N TYR A 242 -2.15 -40.13 34.07
CA TYR A 242 -3.47 -39.90 33.52
C TYR A 242 -3.79 -41.02 32.53
N LEU A 243 -4.94 -41.68 32.69
CA LEU A 243 -5.41 -42.63 31.68
C LEU A 243 -6.12 -41.85 30.59
N LEU A 244 -5.79 -42.15 29.34
CA LEU A 244 -6.49 -41.61 28.19
C LEU A 244 -7.73 -42.46 27.91
N VAL A 245 -8.93 -41.94 28.22
CA VAL A 245 -10.20 -42.64 27.94
C VAL A 245 -11.07 -41.75 27.07
N GLY A 246 -11.26 -42.14 25.80
CA GLY A 246 -12.20 -41.48 24.90
C GLY A 246 -11.98 -39.97 24.70
N GLY A 247 -10.72 -39.51 24.75
CA GLY A 247 -10.36 -38.09 24.56
C GLY A 247 -10.17 -37.27 25.85
N ALA A 248 -10.55 -37.79 27.01
CA ALA A 248 -10.34 -37.11 28.29
C ALA A 248 -9.15 -37.71 29.07
N LYS A 249 -8.35 -36.84 29.72
CA LYS A 249 -7.36 -37.24 30.74
C LYS A 249 -8.08 -37.39 32.07
N LEU A 250 -8.00 -38.56 32.69
CA LEU A 250 -8.41 -38.76 34.09
C LEU A 250 -7.17 -38.92 34.96
N GLU A 251 -6.89 -37.98 35.87
CA GLU A 251 -5.80 -38.16 36.85
C GLU A 251 -6.17 -39.33 37.77
N LEU A 252 -5.46 -40.43 37.64
CA LEU A 252 -5.76 -41.65 38.39
C LEU A 252 -4.78 -41.87 39.52
N ALA A 253 -3.53 -41.41 39.36
CA ALA A 253 -2.51 -41.64 40.37
C ALA A 253 -1.38 -40.63 40.32
N ASN A 254 -0.77 -40.37 41.47
CA ASN A 254 0.52 -39.69 41.55
C ASN A 254 1.47 -40.41 42.52
N ARG A 255 2.77 -40.17 42.37
CA ARG A 255 3.81 -40.67 43.28
C ARG A 255 5.04 -39.80 43.23
N ARG A 256 5.83 -39.80 44.31
CA ARG A 256 7.05 -39.01 44.43
C ARG A 256 8.29 -39.89 44.27
N ARG A 257 9.38 -39.31 43.75
CA ARG A 257 10.71 -39.95 43.75
C ARG A 257 11.43 -39.71 45.07
N LEU A 258 11.93 -40.77 45.69
CA LEU A 258 12.71 -40.74 46.93
C LEU A 258 14.20 -40.54 46.67
N ALA A 259 14.92 -40.12 47.72
CA ALA A 259 16.38 -40.12 47.72
C ALA A 259 16.91 -41.56 47.53
N GLY A 260 17.74 -41.78 46.51
CA GLY A 260 18.23 -43.12 46.13
C GLY A 260 17.61 -43.71 44.84
N ALA A 261 16.95 -42.88 44.02
CA ALA A 261 16.37 -43.26 42.72
C ALA A 261 15.19 -44.26 42.77
N THR A 262 14.60 -44.46 43.95
CA THR A 262 13.40 -45.29 44.15
C THR A 262 12.13 -44.44 44.09
N TRP A 263 11.04 -45.03 43.58
CA TRP A 263 9.72 -44.39 43.55
C TRP A 263 8.86 -44.83 44.73
N GLU A 264 8.06 -43.92 45.28
CA GLU A 264 6.99 -44.27 46.21
C GLU A 264 5.92 -45.13 45.52
N PRO A 265 5.12 -45.91 46.28
CA PRO A 265 3.91 -46.53 45.75
C PRO A 265 2.97 -45.47 45.16
N TRP A 266 2.20 -45.86 44.14
CA TRP A 266 1.17 -45.00 43.56
C TRP A 266 0.10 -44.64 44.59
N LEU A 267 -0.16 -43.34 44.75
CA LEU A 267 -1.31 -42.80 45.47
C LEU A 267 -2.43 -42.61 44.45
N LEU A 268 -3.50 -43.40 44.56
CA LEU A 268 -4.65 -43.30 43.67
C LEU A 268 -5.53 -42.10 44.05
N GLY A 269 -5.81 -41.23 43.09
CA GLY A 269 -6.69 -40.07 43.25
C GLY A 269 -8.16 -40.40 42.94
N ALA A 270 -9.10 -39.66 43.55
CA ALA A 270 -10.49 -39.65 43.09
C ALA A 270 -10.55 -38.83 41.79
N GLY A 271 -10.57 -39.51 40.64
CA GLY A 271 -10.29 -38.90 39.35
C GLY A 271 -11.17 -37.70 39.01
N GLN A 272 -10.54 -36.58 38.62
CA GLN A 272 -11.18 -35.46 37.94
C GLN A 272 -10.72 -35.45 36.48
N ALA A 273 -11.67 -35.39 35.55
CA ALA A 273 -11.38 -35.31 34.12
C ALA A 273 -11.01 -33.87 33.74
N VAL A 274 -9.88 -33.69 33.06
CA VAL A 274 -9.43 -32.40 32.50
C VAL A 274 -9.32 -32.54 30.99
N ASP A 275 -9.93 -31.60 30.27
CA ASP A 275 -9.93 -31.54 28.81
C ASP A 275 -8.54 -31.16 28.27
N VAL A 276 -8.07 -31.80 27.20
CA VAL A 276 -6.73 -31.59 26.64
C VAL A 276 -6.87 -31.00 25.24
N GLY A 277 -6.70 -29.68 25.12
CA GLY A 277 -6.97 -28.91 23.89
C GLY A 277 -6.14 -29.23 22.64
N TYR A 278 -5.35 -30.32 22.62
CA TYR A 278 -4.54 -30.73 21.47
C TYR A 278 -5.27 -31.76 20.56
N ASP A 279 -6.38 -32.35 20.99
CA ASP A 279 -7.18 -33.30 20.20
C ASP A 279 -8.60 -32.76 19.92
N ASP A 280 -8.66 -31.61 19.25
CA ASP A 280 -9.93 -31.07 18.75
C ASP A 280 -10.32 -31.77 17.44
N SER A 281 -11.24 -32.74 17.55
CA SER A 281 -11.83 -33.46 16.42
C SER A 281 -12.53 -32.57 15.38
N THR A 282 -12.82 -31.31 15.69
CA THR A 282 -13.37 -30.32 14.75
C THR A 282 -12.31 -29.55 13.99
N ALA A 283 -11.11 -29.38 14.55
CA ALA A 283 -9.97 -28.74 13.90
C ALA A 283 -9.19 -29.70 12.97
N PHE A 284 -9.12 -30.99 13.31
CA PHE A 284 -8.35 -31.99 12.55
C PHE A 284 -9.13 -33.30 12.31
N PRO A 285 -10.16 -33.30 11.45
CA PRO A 285 -10.96 -34.50 11.20
C PRO A 285 -10.15 -35.58 10.47
N GLY A 286 -9.77 -36.64 11.19
CA GLY A 286 -9.14 -37.85 10.65
C GLY A 286 -7.72 -38.15 11.14
N ALA A 287 -7.11 -37.29 11.96
CA ALA A 287 -5.82 -37.61 12.59
C ALA A 287 -6.01 -38.73 13.64
N THR A 288 -5.23 -39.81 13.54
CA THR A 288 -5.27 -40.91 14.50
C THR A 288 -4.27 -40.74 15.64
N ASN A 289 -3.35 -39.78 15.52
CA ASN A 289 -2.36 -39.44 16.53
C ASN A 289 -1.78 -38.02 16.36
N VAL A 290 -1.09 -37.57 17.42
CA VAL A 290 -0.45 -36.25 17.58
C VAL A 290 0.60 -35.94 16.50
N GLN A 291 1.34 -36.96 16.07
CA GLN A 291 2.36 -36.79 15.05
C GLN A 291 1.74 -36.52 13.67
N GLU A 292 0.61 -37.14 13.38
CA GLU A 292 -0.16 -36.95 12.15
C GLU A 292 -0.81 -35.54 12.08
N ALA A 293 -1.25 -35.00 13.22
CA ALA A 293 -1.78 -33.64 13.33
C ALA A 293 -0.69 -32.57 13.19
N LEU A 294 0.48 -32.79 13.77
CA LEU A 294 1.63 -31.89 13.67
C LEU A 294 2.22 -31.85 12.24
N GLU A 295 2.35 -33.02 11.60
CA GLU A 295 2.79 -33.12 10.21
C GLU A 295 1.77 -32.47 9.26
N ALA A 296 0.48 -32.55 9.54
CA ALA A 296 -0.56 -31.88 8.75
C ALA A 296 -0.54 -30.34 8.88
N ALA A 297 -0.20 -29.80 10.06
CA ALA A 297 -0.07 -28.35 10.27
C ALA A 297 1.22 -27.77 9.65
N ALA A 298 2.28 -28.58 9.54
CA ALA A 298 3.55 -28.19 8.94
C ALA A 298 3.63 -28.44 7.41
N ASP A 299 2.62 -29.08 6.82
CA ASP A 299 2.62 -29.43 5.40
C ASP A 299 2.30 -28.20 4.51
N PRO A 300 3.28 -27.67 3.76
CA PRO A 300 3.06 -26.48 2.93
C PRO A 300 2.03 -26.72 1.82
N TRP A 301 1.75 -27.97 1.44
CA TRP A 301 0.72 -28.28 0.45
C TRP A 301 -0.69 -28.21 1.03
N ALA A 302 -0.85 -28.34 2.35
CA ALA A 302 -2.15 -28.25 3.02
C ALA A 302 -2.65 -26.80 3.16
N SER A 303 -1.75 -25.81 3.15
CA SER A 303 -2.07 -24.39 3.38
C SER A 303 -2.38 -23.61 2.10
N LEU A 304 -2.14 -24.19 0.91
CA LEU A 304 -2.40 -23.50 -0.36
C LEU A 304 -3.90 -23.49 -0.69
N PRO A 305 -4.41 -22.38 -1.25
CA PRO A 305 -5.83 -22.24 -1.58
C PRO A 305 -6.27 -23.17 -2.72
N LEU A 306 -7.55 -23.52 -2.70
CA LEU A 306 -8.20 -24.26 -3.79
C LEU A 306 -8.22 -23.42 -5.08
N ARG A 307 -8.20 -24.09 -6.24
CA ARG A 307 -8.36 -23.48 -7.59
C ARG A 307 -7.22 -22.56 -8.05
N VAL A 308 -6.09 -22.53 -7.33
CA VAL A 308 -4.93 -21.72 -7.72
C VAL A 308 -3.88 -22.62 -8.39
N PRO A 309 -3.52 -22.37 -9.66
CA PRO A 309 -2.39 -23.05 -10.30
C PRO A 309 -1.07 -22.61 -9.66
N ILE A 310 -0.28 -23.56 -9.18
CA ILE A 310 1.01 -23.32 -8.54
C ILE A 310 2.15 -23.89 -9.39
N PRO A 311 3.17 -23.08 -9.73
CA PRO A 311 4.33 -23.56 -10.46
C PRO A 311 5.30 -24.30 -9.53
N VAL A 312 5.73 -25.49 -9.91
CA VAL A 312 6.68 -26.32 -9.16
C VAL A 312 7.83 -26.74 -10.06
N PHE A 313 9.06 -26.51 -9.60
CA PHE A 313 10.27 -27.05 -10.23
C PHE A 313 10.58 -28.44 -9.66
N ASP A 314 9.72 -29.40 -9.99
CA ASP A 314 9.81 -30.80 -9.54
C ASP A 314 11.14 -31.49 -9.90
N HIS A 315 11.84 -31.01 -10.93
CA HIS A 315 13.16 -31.49 -11.33
C HIS A 315 14.33 -31.07 -10.41
N LEU A 316 14.14 -30.11 -9.49
CA LEU A 316 15.20 -29.61 -8.59
C LEU A 316 15.23 -30.31 -7.20
N GLY A 317 14.37 -31.31 -6.99
CA GLY A 317 14.15 -31.95 -5.69
C GLY A 317 12.93 -31.39 -4.95
N GLY A 318 12.43 -32.12 -3.94
CA GLY A 318 11.19 -31.78 -3.20
C GLY A 318 9.92 -32.46 -3.72
N GLY A 319 9.93 -32.98 -4.95
CA GLY A 319 8.88 -33.84 -5.50
C GLY A 319 7.59 -33.12 -5.89
N ALA A 320 6.69 -33.86 -6.54
CA ALA A 320 5.32 -33.41 -6.78
C ALA A 320 4.52 -33.43 -5.46
N PRO A 321 3.42 -32.65 -5.35
CA PRO A 321 2.55 -32.72 -4.17
C PRO A 321 2.08 -34.16 -3.92
N PRO A 322 1.99 -34.64 -2.68
CA PRO A 322 1.61 -36.02 -2.40
C PRO A 322 0.15 -36.31 -2.78
N THR A 323 -0.15 -37.57 -3.08
CA THR A 323 -1.46 -38.04 -3.55
C THR A 323 -2.28 -38.74 -2.47
N ASP A 324 -1.67 -39.05 -1.33
CA ASP A 324 -2.13 -39.89 -0.23
C ASP A 324 -2.48 -39.10 1.04
N LYS A 325 -2.70 -37.78 0.92
CA LYS A 325 -3.08 -36.88 2.01
C LYS A 325 -4.58 -36.53 1.94
N TRP A 326 -5.07 -35.83 2.96
CA TRP A 326 -6.47 -35.42 3.07
C TRP A 326 -6.88 -34.37 2.01
N TYR A 327 -5.91 -33.59 1.53
CA TYR A 327 -6.02 -32.69 0.39
C TYR A 327 -5.67 -33.42 -0.91
N ARG A 328 -6.09 -32.86 -2.06
CA ARG A 328 -5.75 -33.44 -3.37
C ARG A 328 -5.36 -32.39 -4.39
N TYR A 329 -4.30 -32.68 -5.12
CA TYR A 329 -3.84 -31.91 -6.27
C TYR A 329 -4.10 -32.66 -7.57
N VAL A 330 -4.20 -31.89 -8.65
CA VAL A 330 -4.11 -32.38 -10.02
C VAL A 330 -2.90 -31.77 -10.69
N LYS A 331 -2.15 -32.58 -11.43
CA LYS A 331 -1.11 -32.11 -12.34
C LYS A 331 -1.81 -31.62 -13.60
N LEU A 332 -1.55 -30.38 -14.04
CA LEU A 332 -2.23 -29.80 -15.19
C LEU A 332 -1.65 -30.30 -16.53
N SER A 333 -1.42 -31.60 -16.64
CA SER A 333 -0.86 -32.31 -17.79
C SER A 333 -1.82 -33.41 -18.25
N ALA A 334 -1.96 -33.57 -19.57
CA ALA A 334 -2.68 -34.68 -20.19
C ALA A 334 -1.88 -35.99 -20.09
N GLY A 335 -2.58 -37.11 -20.14
CA GLY A 335 -2.01 -38.46 -20.08
C GLY A 335 -1.72 -38.97 -18.67
N GLU A 336 -2.12 -38.23 -17.64
CA GLU A 336 -1.85 -38.55 -16.23
C GLU A 336 -3.00 -39.31 -15.55
N THR A 337 -4.08 -39.61 -16.27
CA THR A 337 -5.29 -40.29 -15.74
C THR A 337 -5.19 -41.81 -15.70
N GLY A 338 -4.22 -42.38 -16.43
CA GLY A 338 -3.99 -43.83 -16.49
C GLY A 338 -3.50 -44.43 -15.16
N ALA A 339 -3.51 -45.77 -15.07
CA ALA A 339 -3.01 -46.47 -13.90
C ALA A 339 -1.54 -46.12 -13.62
N GLY A 340 -1.24 -45.68 -12.40
CA GLY A 340 0.09 -45.19 -12.00
C GLY A 340 0.39 -43.73 -12.38
N GLY A 341 -0.53 -43.05 -13.07
CA GLY A 341 -0.45 -41.63 -13.36
C GLY A 341 -0.86 -40.76 -12.16
N TYR A 342 -0.40 -39.51 -12.14
CA TYR A 342 -0.64 -38.62 -10.99
C TYR A 342 -2.13 -38.27 -10.80
N ASN A 343 -2.88 -38.17 -11.90
CA ASN A 343 -4.29 -37.82 -11.92
C ASN A 343 -5.21 -39.07 -11.93
N GLN A 344 -4.67 -40.25 -11.62
CA GLN A 344 -5.45 -41.49 -11.59
C GLN A 344 -6.67 -41.35 -10.68
N GLY A 345 -7.86 -41.54 -11.25
CA GLY A 345 -9.13 -41.54 -10.53
C GLY A 345 -9.59 -40.18 -10.00
N VAL A 346 -9.00 -39.07 -10.45
CA VAL A 346 -9.41 -37.71 -10.04
C VAL A 346 -9.74 -36.78 -11.21
N LEU A 347 -9.41 -37.17 -12.45
CA LEU A 347 -9.83 -36.50 -13.67
C LEU A 347 -10.52 -37.50 -14.60
N ALA A 348 -11.57 -37.03 -15.28
CA ALA A 348 -12.28 -37.73 -16.33
C ALA A 348 -12.40 -36.86 -17.59
N ASN A 349 -12.94 -37.43 -18.68
CA ASN A 349 -13.24 -36.71 -19.93
C ASN A 349 -12.05 -35.89 -20.46
N GLU A 350 -10.83 -36.41 -20.30
CA GLU A 350 -9.62 -35.77 -20.80
C GLU A 350 -9.66 -35.71 -22.34
N SER A 351 -9.38 -34.54 -22.90
CA SER A 351 -9.37 -34.28 -24.33
C SER A 351 -8.11 -33.48 -24.67
N VAL A 352 -7.40 -33.91 -25.71
CA VAL A 352 -6.29 -33.17 -26.32
C VAL A 352 -6.59 -33.04 -27.81
N SER A 353 -6.64 -31.81 -28.30
CA SER A 353 -6.98 -31.50 -29.69
C SER A 353 -6.08 -30.40 -30.26
N GLY A 354 -6.07 -30.28 -31.58
CA GLY A 354 -5.23 -29.34 -32.30
C GLY A 354 -3.81 -29.84 -32.53
N SER A 355 -2.96 -28.96 -33.05
CA SER A 355 -1.55 -29.21 -33.33
C SER A 355 -0.74 -28.00 -32.89
N ALA A 356 0.45 -28.23 -32.36
CA ALA A 356 1.31 -27.13 -31.93
C ALA A 356 1.49 -26.09 -33.06
N PRO A 357 1.41 -24.78 -32.78
CA PRO A 357 1.32 -24.13 -31.46
C PRO A 357 -0.07 -24.12 -30.79
N LEU A 358 -1.14 -24.49 -31.50
CA LEU A 358 -2.53 -24.36 -31.04
C LEU A 358 -3.06 -25.68 -30.48
N ILE A 359 -2.48 -26.13 -29.38
CA ILE A 359 -2.97 -27.31 -28.64
C ILE A 359 -3.97 -26.85 -27.58
N THR A 360 -5.14 -27.47 -27.57
CA THR A 360 -6.14 -27.32 -26.51
C THR A 360 -6.28 -28.64 -25.78
N ALA A 361 -6.04 -28.63 -24.47
CA ALA A 361 -6.07 -29.80 -23.62
C ALA A 361 -6.92 -29.52 -22.37
N THR A 362 -7.98 -30.30 -22.18
CA THR A 362 -8.94 -30.11 -21.09
C THR A 362 -9.26 -31.42 -20.40
N ALA A 363 -9.65 -31.37 -19.13
CA ALA A 363 -10.22 -32.50 -18.41
C ALA A 363 -11.28 -32.03 -17.42
N GLU A 364 -12.14 -32.93 -16.96
CA GLU A 364 -13.14 -32.69 -15.94
C GLU A 364 -12.68 -33.23 -14.58
N ILE A 365 -12.92 -32.50 -13.50
CA ILE A 365 -12.58 -32.96 -12.15
C ILE A 365 -13.59 -34.02 -11.69
N ASP A 366 -13.12 -35.26 -11.59
CA ASP A 366 -13.93 -36.41 -11.19
C ASP A 366 -13.54 -36.90 -9.79
N LEU A 367 -13.78 -36.05 -8.80
CA LEU A 367 -13.58 -36.37 -7.39
C LEU A 367 -14.79 -35.89 -6.58
N PRO A 368 -15.72 -36.77 -6.16
CA PRO A 368 -16.97 -36.37 -5.50
C PRO A 368 -16.80 -35.57 -4.19
N SER A 369 -15.65 -35.72 -3.53
CA SER A 369 -15.30 -34.98 -2.31
C SER A 369 -14.75 -33.57 -2.57
N SER A 370 -14.55 -33.20 -3.83
CA SER A 370 -14.06 -31.88 -4.23
C SER A 370 -15.21 -30.88 -4.36
N PRO A 371 -15.07 -29.63 -3.85
CA PRO A 371 -16.04 -28.56 -4.08
C PRO A 371 -16.06 -28.05 -5.54
N ILE A 372 -15.24 -28.61 -6.44
CA ILE A 372 -15.21 -28.32 -7.88
C ILE A 372 -15.38 -29.58 -8.73
N HIS A 373 -15.99 -30.63 -8.18
CA HIS A 373 -16.39 -31.79 -8.95
C HIS A 373 -17.28 -31.39 -10.15
N GLY A 374 -17.01 -31.99 -11.30
CA GLY A 374 -17.72 -31.73 -12.56
C GLY A 374 -17.27 -30.46 -13.30
N GLN A 375 -16.28 -29.73 -12.79
CA GLN A 375 -15.74 -28.55 -13.48
C GLN A 375 -14.67 -28.95 -14.49
N THR A 376 -14.74 -28.36 -15.68
CA THR A 376 -13.71 -28.51 -16.72
C THR A 376 -12.55 -27.57 -16.48
N ILE A 377 -11.33 -28.08 -16.58
CA ILE A 377 -10.08 -27.35 -16.38
C ILE A 377 -9.18 -27.49 -17.61
N HIS A 378 -8.35 -26.47 -17.84
CA HIS A 378 -7.29 -26.53 -18.85
C HIS A 378 -6.03 -27.19 -18.31
N LEU A 379 -5.46 -28.11 -19.09
CA LEU A 379 -4.22 -28.80 -18.80
C LEU A 379 -3.05 -27.97 -19.34
N ILE A 380 -2.79 -26.85 -18.67
CA ILE A 380 -1.88 -25.79 -19.13
C ILE A 380 -0.43 -26.24 -19.33
N ASN A 381 0.02 -27.32 -18.67
CA ASN A 381 1.35 -27.89 -18.94
C ASN A 381 1.41 -28.52 -20.35
N THR A 382 0.28 -29.08 -20.81
CA THR A 382 0.16 -29.67 -22.17
C THR A 382 -0.07 -28.60 -23.22
N GLU A 383 -0.92 -27.61 -22.92
CA GLU A 383 -1.14 -26.46 -23.82
C GLU A 383 0.08 -25.53 -23.91
N ARG A 384 1.01 -25.62 -22.95
CA ARG A 384 2.11 -24.66 -22.74
C ARG A 384 1.63 -23.21 -22.60
N ARG A 385 0.41 -23.03 -22.08
CA ARG A 385 -0.24 -21.73 -21.90
C ARG A 385 0.34 -21.01 -20.67
N PHE A 386 0.58 -19.71 -20.78
CA PHE A 386 0.97 -18.87 -19.65
C PHE A 386 -0.25 -18.14 -19.07
N ILE A 387 -0.22 -17.89 -17.76
CA ILE A 387 -1.27 -17.15 -17.05
C ILE A 387 -0.91 -15.66 -17.06
N ARG A 388 -1.89 -14.79 -17.35
CA ARG A 388 -1.74 -13.32 -17.28
C ARG A 388 -2.97 -12.68 -16.63
N ALA A 389 -2.81 -11.45 -16.13
CA ALA A 389 -3.93 -10.68 -15.61
C ALA A 389 -4.99 -10.45 -16.71
N GLY A 390 -6.27 -10.61 -16.36
CA GLY A 390 -7.40 -10.52 -17.29
C GLY A 390 -8.69 -11.06 -16.68
N ALA A 391 -9.70 -11.29 -17.51
CA ALA A 391 -10.95 -11.93 -17.10
C ALA A 391 -10.71 -13.42 -16.83
N SER A 392 -10.98 -13.87 -15.60
CA SER A 392 -10.80 -15.26 -15.19
C SER A 392 -11.56 -16.23 -16.12
N GLY A 393 -10.89 -17.32 -16.51
CA GLY A 393 -11.43 -18.33 -17.42
C GLY A 393 -11.46 -17.94 -18.90
N THR A 394 -11.09 -16.71 -19.27
CA THR A 394 -11.02 -16.32 -20.68
C THR A 394 -9.72 -16.85 -21.30
N THR A 395 -9.88 -17.80 -22.21
CA THR A 395 -8.78 -18.42 -22.96
C THR A 395 -8.47 -17.60 -24.22
N GLN A 396 -7.20 -17.23 -24.40
CA GLN A 396 -6.73 -16.42 -25.55
C GLN A 396 -5.49 -17.06 -26.16
N ASP A 397 -5.54 -17.32 -27.46
CA ASP A 397 -4.42 -17.92 -28.20
C ASP A 397 -3.46 -16.86 -28.73
N ASP A 398 -2.35 -17.31 -29.33
CA ASP A 398 -1.33 -16.43 -29.93
C ASP A 398 -1.98 -15.53 -31.00
N ALA A 399 -1.92 -14.22 -30.79
CA ALA A 399 -2.44 -13.24 -31.75
C ALA A 399 -1.49 -13.02 -32.94
N VAL A 400 -0.21 -13.38 -32.81
CA VAL A 400 0.80 -13.19 -33.86
C VAL A 400 0.91 -14.46 -34.70
N GLN A 401 -0.03 -14.60 -35.63
CA GLN A 401 -0.08 -15.74 -36.55
C GLN A 401 0.88 -15.58 -37.75
N ASP A 402 1.10 -14.35 -38.21
CA ASP A 402 1.98 -14.04 -39.33
C ASP A 402 2.68 -12.68 -39.11
N HIS A 403 3.89 -12.56 -39.64
CA HIS A 403 4.54 -11.27 -39.81
C HIS A 403 5.13 -11.24 -41.23
N THR A 404 4.77 -10.22 -41.98
CA THR A 404 5.25 -10.04 -43.35
C THR A 404 5.98 -8.71 -43.46
N HIS A 405 7.08 -8.73 -44.23
CA HIS A 405 7.76 -7.52 -44.65
C HIS A 405 7.49 -7.32 -46.13
N SER A 406 6.99 -6.15 -46.51
CA SER A 406 7.02 -5.72 -47.90
C SER A 406 8.40 -5.15 -48.19
N GLN A 407 9.16 -5.82 -49.05
CA GLN A 407 10.37 -5.24 -49.61
C GLN A 407 10.02 -4.62 -50.96
N PRO A 408 10.16 -3.30 -51.16
CA PRO A 408 10.19 -2.74 -52.50
C PRO A 408 11.47 -3.26 -53.15
N ARG A 409 11.33 -4.21 -54.09
CA ARG A 409 12.42 -4.53 -55.01
C ARG A 409 12.35 -3.56 -56.17
N ASP A 410 13.43 -2.84 -56.40
CA ASP A 410 13.64 -2.21 -57.70
C ASP A 410 13.78 -3.33 -58.74
N ASN A 411 12.76 -3.48 -59.58
CA ASN A 411 12.82 -4.35 -60.74
C ASN A 411 13.80 -3.73 -61.74
N VAL A 412 15.09 -4.05 -61.62
CA VAL A 412 16.06 -3.80 -62.69
C VAL A 412 15.83 -4.84 -63.78
N TYR A 413 14.78 -4.64 -64.59
CA TYR A 413 14.67 -5.29 -65.89
C TYR A 413 15.59 -4.54 -66.85
N GLY A 414 16.79 -5.08 -67.03
CA GLY A 414 17.69 -4.66 -68.10
C GLY A 414 17.06 -4.90 -69.46
N GLY A 415 16.65 -3.81 -70.12
CA GLY A 415 16.77 -3.58 -71.56
C GLY A 415 15.84 -4.34 -72.50
N GLY A 416 14.98 -3.59 -73.21
CA GLY A 416 14.31 -4.10 -74.42
C GLY A 416 13.26 -3.17 -75.04
N ALA A 417 13.73 -2.15 -75.76
CA ALA A 417 13.12 -1.44 -76.89
C ALA A 417 11.61 -1.06 -76.92
N ALA A 418 11.39 0.23 -77.21
CA ALA A 418 10.17 0.85 -77.74
C ALA A 418 8.98 1.06 -76.76
N GLY A 419 9.11 2.13 -75.97
CA GLY A 419 8.14 3.23 -76.08
C GLY A 419 6.74 3.02 -75.50
N VAL A 420 6.62 2.52 -74.27
CA VAL A 420 5.61 3.00 -73.29
C VAL A 420 6.17 2.74 -71.88
N THR A 421 6.57 3.78 -71.14
CA THR A 421 6.85 3.64 -69.70
C THR A 421 5.52 3.67 -68.93
N GLN A 422 4.81 2.56 -68.90
CA GLN A 422 3.82 2.37 -67.83
C GLN A 422 4.58 1.92 -66.59
N PHE A 423 4.70 2.84 -65.62
CA PHE A 423 5.23 2.54 -64.31
C PHE A 423 4.20 1.68 -63.57
N PHE A 424 4.35 0.37 -63.65
CA PHE A 424 3.55 -0.58 -62.88
C PHE A 424 4.17 -0.74 -61.50
N TRP A 425 3.55 -0.15 -60.48
CA TRP A 425 3.81 -0.51 -59.09
C TRP A 425 3.20 -1.90 -58.85
N SER A 426 3.97 -2.97 -59.05
CA SER A 426 3.56 -4.29 -58.54
C SER A 426 4.21 -4.53 -57.20
N SER A 427 3.42 -4.54 -56.12
CA SER A 427 3.88 -5.07 -54.85
C SER A 427 3.85 -6.59 -54.94
N GLN A 428 5.01 -7.24 -55.07
CA GLN A 428 5.10 -8.66 -54.74
C GLN A 428 5.33 -8.77 -53.23
N ASN A 429 4.32 -9.25 -52.50
CA ASN A 429 4.55 -9.73 -51.14
C ASN A 429 5.49 -10.94 -51.24
N SER A 430 6.76 -10.75 -50.89
CA SER A 430 7.63 -11.86 -50.53
C SER A 430 7.16 -12.36 -49.16
N SER A 431 6.05 -13.10 -49.15
CA SER A 431 5.73 -13.95 -48.01
C SER A 431 6.76 -15.08 -48.04
N THR A 432 7.70 -15.01 -47.11
CA THR A 432 8.27 -16.25 -46.58
C THR A 432 7.22 -16.94 -45.69
N GLY A 433 6.19 -16.21 -45.24
CA GLY A 433 5.09 -16.65 -44.38
C GLY A 433 4.24 -17.79 -44.94
N GLY A 434 4.78 -19.00 -44.93
CA GLY A 434 4.04 -20.19 -44.55
C GLY A 434 4.07 -20.33 -43.03
N VAL A 435 3.10 -21.07 -42.49
CA VAL A 435 3.14 -21.62 -41.12
C VAL A 435 4.55 -22.20 -40.92
N ASN A 436 5.38 -21.58 -40.06
CA ASN A 436 6.78 -21.91 -39.72
C ASN A 436 7.93 -21.03 -40.26
N SER A 437 7.72 -19.99 -41.10
CA SER A 437 8.89 -19.32 -41.72
C SER A 437 9.72 -18.37 -40.83
N GLY A 438 9.46 -18.31 -39.54
CA GLY A 438 10.33 -17.68 -38.53
C GLY A 438 10.44 -18.49 -37.25
N ARG A 439 9.90 -19.72 -37.22
CA ARG A 439 9.81 -20.55 -36.02
C ARG A 439 10.82 -21.68 -36.12
N VAL A 440 11.82 -21.70 -35.24
CA VAL A 440 12.75 -22.85 -35.08
C VAL A 440 12.19 -23.93 -34.14
N ALA A 441 10.98 -23.74 -33.63
CA ALA A 441 10.29 -24.62 -32.70
C ALA A 441 8.77 -24.50 -32.86
N ASN A 442 8.02 -25.36 -32.17
CA ASN A 442 6.56 -25.43 -32.22
C ASN A 442 5.81 -24.16 -31.74
N GLU A 443 6.50 -23.12 -31.26
CA GLU A 443 5.92 -21.89 -30.71
C GLU A 443 6.93 -20.72 -30.83
N THR A 444 6.45 -19.50 -31.07
CA THR A 444 7.25 -18.26 -30.96
C THR A 444 7.29 -17.81 -29.51
N ARG A 445 8.46 -17.78 -28.88
CA ARG A 445 8.61 -17.39 -27.47
C ARG A 445 9.92 -16.65 -27.19
N PRO A 446 9.93 -15.69 -26.25
CA PRO A 446 11.19 -15.20 -25.67
C PRO A 446 11.88 -16.33 -24.89
N ARG A 447 13.13 -16.11 -24.47
CA ARG A 447 13.84 -17.07 -23.59
C ARG A 447 13.01 -17.31 -22.32
N ASN A 448 12.68 -18.56 -22.06
CA ASN A 448 11.86 -18.96 -20.90
C ASN A 448 12.36 -20.28 -20.28
N ILE A 449 11.88 -20.57 -19.07
CA ILE A 449 12.06 -21.83 -18.36
C ILE A 449 10.67 -22.37 -17.99
N GLY A 450 10.45 -23.68 -18.14
CA GLY A 450 9.17 -24.32 -17.82
C GLY A 450 9.14 -24.82 -16.38
N ALA A 451 8.03 -24.56 -15.67
CA ALA A 451 7.68 -25.21 -14.42
C ALA A 451 6.47 -26.14 -14.63
N THR A 452 6.34 -27.18 -13.81
CA THR A 452 5.14 -28.02 -13.80
C THR A 452 4.07 -27.35 -12.94
N TYR A 453 2.90 -27.07 -13.50
CA TYR A 453 1.78 -26.55 -12.73
C TYR A 453 0.92 -27.66 -12.12
N PHE A 454 0.61 -27.48 -10.84
CA PHE A 454 -0.37 -28.26 -10.09
C PHE A 454 -1.52 -27.35 -9.65
N MET A 455 -2.67 -27.92 -9.34
CA MET A 455 -3.79 -27.16 -8.77
C MET A 455 -4.49 -27.98 -7.68
N ARG A 456 -4.74 -27.34 -6.54
CA ARG A 456 -5.45 -27.99 -5.44
C ARG A 456 -6.95 -28.07 -5.73
N ILE A 457 -7.51 -29.27 -5.58
CA ILE A 457 -8.92 -29.59 -5.83
C ILE A 457 -9.66 -30.04 -4.56
N ARG A 458 -8.96 -30.40 -3.49
CA ARG A 458 -9.53 -30.79 -2.19
C ARG A 458 -8.60 -30.35 -1.07
#